data_AF-D3S028-F1
#
_entry.id   AF-D3S028-F1
#
_cell.length_a   1.000
_cell.length_b   1.000
_cell.length_c   1.000
_cell.angle_alpha   90.00
_cell.angle_beta   90.00
_cell.angle_gamma   90.00
#
_symmetry.space_group_name_H-M   'P 1'
#
loop_
_entity.id
_entity.type
_entity.pdbx_description
1 polymer ?
#
loop_
_entity_poly.entity_id
_entity_poly.type
_entity_poly.pdbx_seq_one_letter_code
_entity_poly.pdbx_strand_id
1 'polypeptide(L)'
;MLEKLSKAGRVGVNVNGDLPEKEIAELSRFLSERVKIIWIGENPLFIDPFKVAEIVAENFEHLVGFGVLTPRKRAEEIYENFKRLEKDYGERFVLGVASGGFKLKDYEKFLKKLKEKFDEFLCGVTWLKSYEIAKKYCSGILLNHVHPKHVEVFKDYDGFKAAYGPALILPSEFYQDLIIACSIVMQTSKDFLKKFSYYKSYEKIKEVRIEELIKKRQRGENLENNSEYEKLKAAAEKILEFFTISGKLEDVSNRVKELLSLCDHVVLGDPFFRDKKSVERVSLLLSRLGLS
;
A
#
# COMPACT_ATOMS: atom_id res chain seq x y z
N MET A 1 -9.44 15.57 -8.32
CA MET A 1 -8.89 14.27 -7.86
C MET A 1 -9.96 13.19 -7.74
N LEU A 2 -11.08 13.41 -7.05
CA LEU A 2 -12.14 12.38 -6.93
C LEU A 2 -12.69 11.92 -8.28
N GLU A 3 -12.85 12.84 -9.23
CA GLU A 3 -13.21 12.51 -10.62
C GLU A 3 -12.12 11.67 -11.33
N LYS A 4 -10.84 11.87 -11.01
CA LYS A 4 -9.77 11.01 -11.53
C LYS A 4 -9.92 9.59 -10.93
N LEU A 5 -10.19 9.49 -9.63
CA LEU A 5 -10.31 8.22 -8.92
C LEU A 5 -11.50 7.36 -9.40
N SER A 6 -12.57 7.95 -9.94
CA SER A 6 -13.63 7.17 -10.60
C SER A 6 -13.15 6.42 -11.85
N LYS A 7 -12.04 6.87 -12.47
CA LYS A 7 -11.37 6.24 -13.62
C LYS A 7 -10.24 5.29 -13.21
N ALA A 8 -9.92 5.19 -11.92
CA ALA A 8 -8.81 4.36 -11.42
C ALA A 8 -9.07 2.84 -11.48
N GLY A 9 -10.28 2.44 -11.91
CA GLY A 9 -10.75 1.08 -11.75
C GLY A 9 -10.93 0.73 -10.27
N ARG A 10 -11.31 -0.52 -9.99
CA ARG A 10 -11.57 -0.97 -8.62
C ARG A 10 -10.38 -1.72 -7.99
N VAL A 11 -9.38 -2.08 -8.80
CA VAL A 11 -8.18 -2.76 -8.33
C VAL A 11 -6.94 -2.07 -8.91
N GLY A 12 -5.96 -1.81 -8.05
CA GLY A 12 -4.66 -1.26 -8.41
C GLY A 12 -3.53 -2.11 -7.85
N VAL A 13 -2.32 -1.88 -8.35
CA VAL A 13 -1.11 -2.56 -7.88
C VAL A 13 -0.15 -1.53 -7.30
N ASN A 14 0.49 -1.87 -6.18
CA ASN A 14 1.56 -1.06 -5.64
C ASN A 14 2.90 -1.48 -6.25
N VAL A 15 3.71 -0.49 -6.68
CA VAL A 15 5.11 -0.67 -7.07
C VAL A 15 5.98 0.20 -6.16
N ASN A 16 7.07 -0.38 -5.65
CA ASN A 16 8.02 0.31 -4.79
C ASN A 16 9.38 0.46 -5.48
N GLY A 17 10.24 1.30 -4.92
CA GLY A 17 11.58 1.59 -5.45
C GLY A 17 12.66 0.55 -5.07
N ASP A 18 12.28 -0.69 -4.74
CA ASP A 18 13.18 -1.78 -4.38
C ASP A 18 13.58 -2.67 -5.57
N LEU A 19 12.98 -2.43 -6.74
CA LEU A 19 13.37 -3.04 -8.01
C LEU A 19 14.31 -2.12 -8.81
N PRO A 20 15.18 -2.68 -9.67
CA PRO A 20 15.92 -1.89 -10.65
C PRO A 20 14.99 -1.09 -11.57
N GLU A 21 15.41 0.10 -12.00
CA GLU A 21 14.60 1.00 -12.84
C GLU A 21 14.06 0.32 -14.11
N LYS A 22 14.88 -0.54 -14.74
CA LYS A 22 14.47 -1.31 -15.92
C LYS A 22 13.32 -2.26 -15.63
N GLU A 23 13.33 -2.94 -14.48
CA GLU A 23 12.26 -3.85 -14.07
C GLU A 23 10.97 -3.08 -13.75
N ILE A 24 11.08 -1.91 -13.10
CA ILE A 24 9.94 -1.01 -12.87
C ILE A 24 9.31 -0.60 -14.22
N ALA A 25 10.12 -0.22 -15.21
CA ALA A 25 9.64 0.16 -16.54
C ALA A 25 8.93 -1.00 -17.27
N GLU A 26 9.52 -2.20 -17.24
CA GLU A 26 8.93 -3.40 -17.85
C GLU A 26 7.61 -3.80 -17.19
N LEU A 27 7.57 -3.80 -15.85
CA LEU A 27 6.37 -4.06 -15.08
C LEU A 27 5.27 -3.02 -15.37
N SER A 28 5.63 -1.73 -15.46
CA SER A 28 4.69 -0.65 -15.76
C SER A 28 4.03 -0.83 -17.13
N ARG A 29 4.84 -1.16 -18.15
CA ARG A 29 4.32 -1.52 -19.50
C ARG A 29 3.37 -2.70 -19.44
N PHE A 30 3.76 -3.75 -18.72
CA PHE A 30 2.93 -4.94 -18.57
C PHE A 30 1.59 -4.63 -17.87
N LEU A 31 1.60 -3.78 -16.84
CA LEU A 31 0.41 -3.40 -16.10
C LEU A 31 -0.51 -2.44 -16.86
N SER A 32 0.00 -1.70 -17.87
CA SER A 32 -0.77 -0.69 -18.65
C SER A 32 -2.01 -1.25 -19.33
N GLU A 33 -2.00 -2.52 -19.72
CA GLU A 33 -3.15 -3.19 -20.36
C GLU A 33 -4.13 -3.79 -19.34
N ARG A 34 -3.81 -3.76 -18.04
CA ARG A 34 -4.44 -4.59 -17.02
C ARG A 34 -5.07 -3.79 -15.90
N VAL A 35 -4.40 -2.75 -15.43
CA VAL A 35 -4.91 -1.88 -14.36
C VAL A 35 -4.97 -0.43 -14.82
N LYS A 36 -5.85 0.35 -14.18
CA LYS A 36 -6.02 1.78 -14.49
C LYS A 36 -5.29 2.71 -13.52
N ILE A 37 -4.65 2.14 -12.49
CA ILE A 37 -3.79 2.87 -11.57
C ILE A 37 -2.65 2.00 -11.03
N ILE A 38 -1.47 2.59 -10.97
CA ILE A 38 -0.31 2.07 -10.21
C ILE A 38 -0.09 2.99 -9.00
N TRP A 39 0.08 2.39 -7.82
CA TRP A 39 0.34 3.10 -6.58
C TRP A 39 1.81 3.00 -6.20
N ILE A 40 2.43 4.09 -5.77
CA ILE A 40 3.86 4.16 -5.47
C ILE A 40 4.03 4.29 -3.97
N GLY A 41 4.72 3.33 -3.37
CA GLY A 41 5.03 3.36 -1.94
C GLY A 41 6.35 4.06 -1.65
N GLU A 42 6.47 4.59 -0.43
CA GLU A 42 7.70 5.17 0.09
C GLU A 42 8.31 4.24 1.13
N ASN A 43 9.60 3.92 0.96
CA ASN A 43 10.43 3.31 1.99
C ASN A 43 11.81 3.99 1.95
N PRO A 44 12.39 4.39 3.10
CA PRO A 44 13.70 5.05 3.14
C PRO A 44 14.86 4.23 2.58
N LEU A 45 14.70 2.91 2.45
CA LEU A 45 15.73 2.01 1.91
C LEU A 45 15.70 1.93 0.38
N PHE A 46 14.70 2.52 -0.27
CA PHE A 46 14.38 2.32 -1.69
C PHE A 46 14.64 3.60 -2.51
N ILE A 47 14.56 3.49 -3.83
CA ILE A 47 14.60 4.64 -4.75
C ILE A 47 13.51 5.64 -4.36
N ASP A 48 13.82 6.94 -4.54
CA ASP A 48 12.88 8.01 -4.26
C ASP A 48 11.53 7.83 -4.98
N PRO A 49 10.38 7.96 -4.30
CA PRO A 49 9.07 7.71 -4.91
C PRO A 49 8.75 8.63 -6.09
N PHE A 50 9.29 9.85 -6.16
CA PHE A 50 9.10 10.72 -7.33
C PHE A 50 9.91 10.22 -8.54
N LYS A 51 11.08 9.61 -8.33
CA LYS A 51 11.82 8.97 -9.42
C LYS A 51 11.11 7.71 -9.91
N VAL A 52 10.56 6.90 -9.01
CA VAL A 52 9.70 5.76 -9.38
C VAL A 52 8.49 6.25 -10.18
N ALA A 53 7.87 7.35 -9.77
CA ALA A 53 6.72 7.93 -10.46
C ALA A 53 7.04 8.38 -11.89
N GLU A 54 8.23 8.94 -12.11
CA GLU A 54 8.74 9.30 -13.42
C GLU A 54 8.86 8.07 -14.33
N ILE A 55 9.51 7.00 -13.85
CA ILE A 55 9.70 5.76 -14.62
C ILE A 55 8.35 5.10 -14.95
N VAL A 56 7.45 5.04 -13.97
CA VAL A 56 6.08 4.52 -14.18
C VAL A 56 5.36 5.38 -15.21
N ALA A 57 5.40 6.70 -15.07
CA ALA A 57 4.74 7.63 -15.98
C ALA A 57 5.23 7.47 -17.43
N GLU A 58 6.52 7.27 -17.67
CA GLU A 58 7.06 7.03 -19.01
C GLU A 58 6.54 5.75 -19.68
N ASN A 59 6.06 4.79 -18.88
CA ASN A 59 5.80 3.41 -19.31
C ASN A 59 4.35 2.95 -19.09
N PHE A 60 3.50 3.80 -18.51
CA PHE A 60 2.12 3.52 -18.13
C PHE A 60 1.28 4.76 -18.46
N GLU A 61 0.18 4.62 -19.19
CA GLU A 61 -0.60 5.78 -19.67
C GLU A 61 -1.72 6.23 -18.72
N HIS A 62 -2.12 5.37 -17.76
CA HIS A 62 -3.23 5.66 -16.84
C HIS A 62 -2.75 6.42 -15.60
N LEU A 63 -3.49 6.32 -14.49
CA LEU A 63 -3.24 7.09 -13.27
C LEU A 63 -2.04 6.57 -12.48
N VAL A 64 -1.30 7.51 -11.87
CA VAL A 64 -0.18 7.18 -10.98
C VAL A 64 -0.47 7.76 -9.60
N GLY A 65 -0.72 6.90 -8.62
CA GLY A 65 -1.00 7.30 -7.25
C GLY A 65 0.24 7.20 -6.36
N PHE A 66 0.39 8.10 -5.40
CA PHE A 66 1.31 7.91 -4.27
C PHE A 66 0.55 7.25 -3.11
N GLY A 67 0.94 6.05 -2.69
CA GLY A 67 0.25 5.23 -1.69
C GLY A 67 1.18 4.75 -0.59
N VAL A 68 2.04 5.57 0.01
CA VAL A 68 1.80 6.97 0.44
C VAL A 68 3.14 7.68 0.64
N LEU A 69 3.18 9.00 0.50
CA LEU A 69 4.31 9.82 0.95
C LEU A 69 4.20 10.15 2.45
N THR A 70 5.32 10.42 3.11
CA THR A 70 5.35 10.73 4.55
C THR A 70 5.98 12.11 4.81
N PRO A 71 5.89 12.65 6.05
CA PRO A 71 6.54 13.90 6.44
C PRO A 71 8.08 13.91 6.37
N ARG A 72 8.71 12.88 5.79
CA ARG A 72 10.14 12.87 5.46
C ARG A 72 10.50 13.97 4.46
N LYS A 73 9.58 14.28 3.54
CA LYS A 73 9.68 15.43 2.65
C LYS A 73 8.77 16.54 3.14
N ARG A 74 9.20 17.79 2.93
CA ARG A 74 8.38 18.96 3.29
C ARG A 74 7.21 19.09 2.32
N ALA A 75 6.13 19.73 2.76
CA ALA A 75 4.94 19.94 1.92
C ALA A 75 5.28 20.74 0.64
N GLU A 76 6.21 21.70 0.75
CA GLU A 76 6.69 22.50 -0.38
C GLU A 76 7.44 21.65 -1.41
N GLU A 77 8.33 20.76 -0.93
CA GLU A 77 9.09 19.84 -1.78
C GLU A 77 8.18 18.81 -2.48
N ILE A 78 7.16 18.31 -1.78
CA ILE A 78 6.13 17.45 -2.38
C ILE A 78 5.37 18.20 -3.48
N TYR A 79 4.97 19.45 -3.20
CA TYR A 79 4.25 20.28 -4.17
C TYR A 79 5.07 20.55 -5.44
N GLU A 80 6.33 20.95 -5.29
CA GLU A 80 7.22 21.24 -6.43
C GLU A 80 7.43 20.00 -7.30
N ASN A 81 7.75 18.86 -6.69
CA ASN A 81 7.94 17.60 -7.42
C ASN A 81 6.64 17.11 -8.08
N PHE A 82 5.51 17.22 -7.39
CA PHE A 82 4.21 16.83 -7.95
C PHE A 82 3.84 17.69 -9.16
N LYS A 83 4.05 19.02 -9.08
CA LYS A 83 3.79 19.93 -10.19
C LYS A 83 4.74 19.73 -11.37
N ARG A 84 5.99 19.35 -11.12
CA ARG A 84 6.91 18.92 -12.16
C ARG A 84 6.36 17.69 -12.91
N LEU A 85 5.94 16.66 -12.19
CA LEU A 85 5.35 15.46 -12.79
C LEU A 85 4.10 15.78 -13.61
N GLU A 86 3.19 16.61 -13.09
CA GLU A 86 1.99 17.03 -13.85
C GLU A 86 2.35 17.82 -15.11
N LYS A 87 3.37 18.67 -15.07
CA LYS A 87 3.85 19.42 -16.23
C LYS A 87 4.44 18.50 -17.30
N ASP A 88 5.26 17.53 -16.90
CA ASP A 88 6.01 16.68 -17.82
C ASP A 88 5.17 15.54 -18.39
N TYR A 89 4.21 15.01 -17.60
CA TYR A 89 3.46 13.79 -17.93
C TYR A 89 1.93 13.96 -17.88
N GLY A 90 1.43 15.18 -17.69
CA GLY A 90 0.01 15.49 -17.63
C GLY A 90 -0.64 15.25 -16.26
N GLU A 91 -1.89 15.68 -16.12
CA GLU A 91 -2.64 15.69 -14.86
C GLU A 91 -3.19 14.32 -14.44
N ARG A 92 -2.36 13.28 -14.37
CA ARG A 92 -2.76 11.90 -14.06
C ARG A 92 -2.25 11.38 -12.71
N PHE A 93 -1.68 12.26 -11.90
CA PHE A 93 -1.15 11.90 -10.59
C PHE A 93 -2.21 12.04 -9.48
N VAL A 94 -2.14 11.17 -8.49
CA VAL A 94 -2.97 11.21 -7.27
C VAL A 94 -2.05 11.24 -6.05
N LEU A 95 -2.23 12.22 -5.17
CA LEU A 95 -1.43 12.35 -3.96
C LEU A 95 -2.09 11.63 -2.79
N GLY A 96 -1.41 10.61 -2.25
CA GLY A 96 -1.73 10.03 -0.95
C GLY A 96 -0.57 10.22 0.02
N VAL A 97 -0.89 10.59 1.26
CA VAL A 97 0.09 10.84 2.32
C VAL A 97 -0.27 10.13 3.61
N ALA A 98 0.69 9.74 4.43
CA ALA A 98 0.43 9.12 5.73
C ALA A 98 1.43 9.57 6.80
N SER A 99 1.18 9.20 8.05
CA SER A 99 2.04 9.61 9.16
C SER A 99 3.45 9.03 9.09
N GLY A 100 3.67 7.86 8.45
CA GLY A 100 5.00 7.25 8.34
C GLY A 100 5.68 6.94 9.67
N GLY A 101 4.91 6.74 10.75
CA GLY A 101 5.43 6.56 12.11
C GLY A 101 5.75 7.86 12.86
N PHE A 102 5.58 9.03 12.23
CA PHE A 102 5.72 10.32 12.91
C PHE A 102 4.59 10.53 13.93
N LYS A 103 4.85 11.37 14.93
CA LYS A 103 3.85 11.74 15.94
C LYS A 103 2.64 12.38 15.25
N LEU A 104 1.44 12.02 15.71
CA LEU A 104 0.19 12.51 15.11
C LEU A 104 0.08 14.05 15.06
N LYS A 105 0.63 14.75 16.06
CA LYS A 105 0.68 16.22 16.08
C LYS A 105 1.53 16.80 14.95
N ASP A 106 2.64 16.16 14.61
CA ASP A 106 3.53 16.60 13.54
C ASP A 106 2.93 16.24 12.17
N TYR A 107 2.28 15.07 12.09
CA TYR A 107 1.49 14.70 10.92
C TYR A 107 0.34 15.68 10.65
N GLU A 108 -0.44 16.07 11.67
CA GLU A 108 -1.55 17.04 11.50
C GLU A 108 -1.03 18.41 11.02
N LYS A 109 0.10 18.90 11.56
CA LYS A 109 0.76 20.12 11.05
C LYS A 109 1.17 19.98 9.58
N PHE A 110 1.71 18.83 9.21
CA PHE A 110 2.10 18.54 7.83
C PHE A 110 0.88 18.54 6.90
N LEU A 111 -0.23 17.91 7.29
CA LEU A 111 -1.48 17.93 6.52
C LEU A 111 -2.05 19.35 6.35
N LYS A 112 -1.98 20.18 7.40
CA LYS A 112 -2.40 21.58 7.32
C LYS A 112 -1.61 22.34 6.25
N LYS A 113 -0.29 22.18 6.21
CA LYS A 113 0.56 22.79 5.19
C LYS A 113 0.28 22.24 3.78
N LEU A 114 0.04 20.93 3.65
CA LEU A 114 -0.35 20.36 2.37
C LEU A 114 -1.69 20.93 1.87
N LYS A 115 -2.66 21.15 2.76
CA LYS A 115 -3.97 21.72 2.40
C LYS A 115 -3.89 23.17 1.91
N GLU A 116 -2.84 23.91 2.29
CA GLU A 116 -2.55 25.24 1.73
C GLU A 116 -2.02 25.18 0.28
N LYS A 117 -1.63 23.99 -0.21
CA LYS A 117 -1.01 23.77 -1.52
C LYS A 117 -1.84 22.89 -2.46
N PHE A 118 -2.64 21.99 -1.91
CA PHE A 118 -3.44 21.01 -2.63
C PHE A 118 -4.90 21.10 -2.20
N ASP A 119 -5.79 21.26 -3.19
CA ASP A 119 -7.23 21.25 -2.94
C ASP A 119 -7.71 19.87 -2.47
N GLU A 120 -7.16 18.81 -3.06
CA GLU A 120 -7.53 17.44 -2.80
C GLU A 120 -6.30 16.53 -2.69
N PHE A 121 -6.30 15.67 -1.68
CA PHE A 121 -5.34 14.59 -1.49
C PHE A 121 -5.98 13.49 -0.63
N LEU A 122 -5.35 12.32 -0.59
CA LEU A 122 -5.76 11.16 0.21
C LEU A 122 -4.89 11.03 1.46
N CYS A 123 -5.45 10.47 2.53
CA CYS A 123 -4.71 10.16 3.76
C CYS A 123 -4.65 8.66 4.05
N GLY A 124 -3.45 8.15 4.33
CA GLY A 124 -3.23 6.85 4.92
C GLY A 124 -3.79 6.80 6.34
N VAL A 125 -4.64 5.82 6.60
CA VAL A 125 -5.34 5.63 7.87
C VAL A 125 -5.06 4.23 8.39
N THR A 126 -4.62 4.17 9.64
CA THR A 126 -4.34 2.89 10.33
C THR A 126 -5.28 2.67 11.51
N TRP A 127 -5.80 3.73 12.14
CA TRP A 127 -6.83 3.58 13.18
C TRP A 127 -7.60 4.89 13.42
N LEU A 128 -8.52 4.87 14.38
CA LEU A 128 -9.45 5.96 14.69
C LEU A 128 -8.74 7.31 14.91
N LYS A 129 -7.59 7.35 15.60
CA LYS A 129 -6.90 8.64 15.83
C LYS A 129 -6.36 9.28 14.54
N SER A 130 -5.80 8.49 13.62
CA SER A 130 -5.36 9.02 12.33
C SER A 130 -6.54 9.28 11.39
N TYR A 131 -7.62 8.51 11.49
CA TYR A 131 -8.88 8.77 10.80
C TYR A 131 -9.51 10.12 11.20
N GLU A 132 -9.60 10.41 12.50
CA GLU A 132 -10.14 11.66 13.03
C GLU A 132 -9.36 12.89 12.56
N ILE A 133 -8.05 12.73 12.30
CA ILE A 133 -7.23 13.77 11.68
C ILE A 133 -7.52 13.82 10.18
N ALA A 134 -7.46 12.68 9.49
CA ALA A 134 -7.65 12.58 8.04
C ALA A 134 -8.96 13.24 7.58
N LYS A 135 -10.09 12.94 8.23
CA LYS A 135 -11.42 13.45 7.85
C LYS A 135 -11.53 14.98 7.83
N LYS A 136 -10.63 15.70 8.51
CA LYS A 136 -10.62 17.16 8.53
C LYS A 136 -9.94 17.78 7.30
N TYR A 137 -9.04 17.05 6.65
CA TYR A 137 -8.10 17.63 5.67
C TYR A 137 -8.22 17.01 4.27
N CYS A 138 -8.55 15.72 4.17
CA CYS A 138 -8.45 14.95 2.92
C CYS A 138 -9.82 14.62 2.29
N SER A 139 -9.80 14.33 0.98
CA SER A 139 -10.99 13.95 0.21
C SER A 139 -11.22 12.43 0.18
N GLY A 140 -10.28 11.65 0.69
CA GLY A 140 -10.39 10.20 0.76
C GLY A 140 -9.32 9.56 1.64
N ILE A 141 -9.53 8.30 1.98
CA ILE A 141 -8.68 7.53 2.89
C ILE A 141 -8.12 6.27 2.23
N LEU A 142 -6.85 6.01 2.51
CA LEU A 142 -6.14 4.78 2.15
C LEU A 142 -5.99 3.96 3.43
N LEU A 143 -6.85 2.95 3.59
CA LEU A 143 -6.87 2.09 4.77
C LEU A 143 -5.74 1.09 4.67
N ASN A 144 -4.77 1.13 5.60
CA ASN A 144 -3.71 0.12 5.68
C ASN A 144 -4.23 -1.17 6.33
N HIS A 145 -5.31 -1.71 5.78
CA HIS A 145 -6.08 -2.85 6.26
C HIS A 145 -6.72 -3.58 5.09
N VAL A 146 -6.67 -4.90 5.13
CA VAL A 146 -7.19 -5.79 4.07
C VAL A 146 -8.05 -6.93 4.61
N HIS A 147 -8.48 -6.84 5.87
CA HIS A 147 -9.49 -7.71 6.43
C HIS A 147 -10.82 -6.97 6.52
N PRO A 148 -11.95 -7.55 6.05
CA PRO A 148 -13.25 -6.88 6.02
C PRO A 148 -13.66 -6.27 7.37
N LYS A 149 -13.49 -7.02 8.48
CA LYS A 149 -13.77 -6.52 9.84
C LYS A 149 -12.98 -5.27 10.25
N HIS A 150 -11.79 -5.05 9.69
CA HIS A 150 -11.00 -3.85 9.98
C HIS A 150 -11.49 -2.66 9.16
N VAL A 151 -11.82 -2.92 7.88
CA VAL A 151 -12.34 -1.91 6.94
C VAL A 151 -13.74 -1.45 7.32
N GLU A 152 -14.59 -2.36 7.80
CA GLU A 152 -15.98 -2.09 8.21
C GLU A 152 -16.08 -1.03 9.32
N VAL A 153 -15.03 -0.85 10.13
CA VAL A 153 -14.96 0.22 11.15
C VAL A 153 -15.09 1.62 10.52
N PHE A 154 -14.76 1.77 9.23
CA PHE A 154 -14.79 3.02 8.49
C PHE A 154 -15.93 3.07 7.46
N LYS A 155 -16.96 2.22 7.60
CA LYS A 155 -18.06 2.12 6.63
C LYS A 155 -18.82 3.45 6.42
N ASP A 156 -18.98 4.23 7.49
CA ASP A 156 -19.73 5.49 7.51
C ASP A 156 -18.94 6.70 6.97
N TYR A 157 -17.74 6.48 6.43
CA TYR A 157 -17.01 7.54 5.74
C TYR A 157 -17.52 7.69 4.29
N ASP A 158 -17.99 8.88 3.94
CA ASP A 158 -18.64 9.17 2.65
C ASP A 158 -17.67 9.56 1.53
N GLY A 159 -16.38 9.72 1.82
CA GLY A 159 -15.35 9.99 0.81
C GLY A 159 -14.78 8.71 0.18
N PHE A 160 -13.83 8.88 -0.75
CA PHE A 160 -13.16 7.75 -1.40
C PHE A 160 -12.43 6.87 -0.38
N LYS A 161 -12.64 5.55 -0.44
CA LYS A 161 -12.01 4.55 0.41
C LYS A 161 -11.25 3.55 -0.45
N ALA A 162 -9.97 3.34 -0.15
CA ALA A 162 -9.22 2.21 -0.68
C ALA A 162 -8.69 1.32 0.44
N ALA A 163 -8.90 0.01 0.32
CA ALA A 163 -8.18 -0.97 1.13
C ALA A 163 -6.78 -1.19 0.51
N TYR A 164 -5.75 -1.07 1.31
CA TYR A 164 -4.36 -1.16 0.90
C TYR A 164 -3.63 -2.13 1.82
N GLY A 165 -2.97 -3.14 1.27
CA GLY A 165 -2.12 -3.99 2.08
C GLY A 165 -1.42 -5.08 1.30
N PRO A 166 -0.57 -5.87 1.99
CA PRO A 166 0.21 -6.93 1.40
C PRO A 166 -0.66 -7.92 0.64
N ALA A 167 -0.17 -8.37 -0.52
CA ALA A 167 -0.87 -9.32 -1.35
C ALA A 167 0.10 -10.28 -2.04
N LEU A 168 -0.33 -11.53 -2.25
CA LEU A 168 0.46 -12.52 -2.98
C LEU A 168 -0.38 -13.73 -3.39
N ILE A 169 -0.22 -14.20 -4.62
CA ILE A 169 -0.79 -15.50 -5.02
C ILE A 169 0.21 -16.60 -4.65
N LEU A 170 -0.26 -17.59 -3.88
CA LEU A 170 0.54 -18.69 -3.35
C LEU A 170 0.38 -19.98 -4.17
N PRO A 171 1.40 -20.86 -4.20
CA PRO A 171 2.72 -20.69 -3.57
C PRO A 171 3.64 -19.73 -4.37
N SER A 172 4.55 -19.04 -3.67
CA SER A 172 5.50 -18.09 -4.26
C SER A 172 6.82 -18.07 -3.46
N GLU A 173 7.92 -17.75 -4.14
CA GLU A 173 9.24 -17.53 -3.52
C GLU A 173 9.31 -16.28 -2.64
N PHE A 174 8.34 -15.36 -2.80
CA PHE A 174 8.21 -14.13 -2.01
C PHE A 174 7.38 -14.32 -0.73
N TYR A 175 7.13 -15.56 -0.32
CA TYR A 175 6.37 -15.85 0.92
C TYR A 175 7.02 -15.24 2.18
N GLN A 176 8.36 -15.21 2.24
CA GLN A 176 9.08 -14.59 3.35
C GLN A 176 8.87 -13.08 3.38
N ASP A 177 8.93 -12.44 2.21
CA ASP A 177 8.65 -11.02 2.02
C ASP A 177 7.22 -10.67 2.42
N LEU A 178 6.25 -11.53 2.07
CA LEU A 178 4.85 -11.37 2.48
C LEU A 178 4.70 -11.31 4.00
N ILE A 179 5.32 -12.24 4.73
CA ILE A 179 5.27 -12.25 6.19
C ILE A 179 5.90 -10.97 6.77
N ILE A 180 7.01 -10.50 6.19
CA ILE A 180 7.67 -9.25 6.61
C ILE A 180 6.73 -8.05 6.38
N ALA A 181 6.15 -7.94 5.18
CA ALA A 181 5.22 -6.86 4.83
C ALA A 181 4.00 -6.83 5.76
N CYS A 182 3.39 -7.97 6.03
CA CYS A 182 2.28 -8.08 6.97
C CYS A 182 2.67 -7.70 8.40
N SER A 183 3.90 -8.06 8.82
CA SER A 183 4.42 -7.72 10.14
C SER A 183 4.62 -6.21 10.30
N ILE A 184 4.95 -5.48 9.23
CA ILE A 184 4.98 -4.02 9.23
C ILE A 184 3.58 -3.44 9.44
N VAL A 185 2.58 -3.93 8.69
CA VAL A 185 1.18 -3.47 8.83
C VAL A 185 0.66 -3.73 10.25
N MET A 186 1.02 -4.87 10.83
CA MET A 186 0.63 -5.24 12.20
C MET A 186 1.24 -4.32 13.28
N GLN A 187 2.32 -3.58 12.99
CA GLN A 187 2.89 -2.57 13.89
C GLN A 187 2.06 -1.27 13.92
N THR A 188 0.79 -1.42 14.25
CA THR A 188 -0.21 -0.36 14.34
C THR A 188 -0.47 0.06 15.80
N SER A 189 -1.51 0.88 16.02
CA SER A 189 -1.88 1.36 17.35
C SER A 189 -2.23 0.22 18.32
N LYS A 190 -1.83 0.38 19.59
CA LYS A 190 -2.18 -0.56 20.66
C LYS A 190 -3.69 -0.74 20.81
N ASP A 191 -4.48 0.31 20.58
CA ASP A 191 -5.94 0.29 20.70
C ASP A 191 -6.56 -0.64 19.64
N PHE A 192 -6.09 -0.57 18.40
CA PHE A 192 -6.46 -1.51 17.33
C PHE A 192 -6.12 -2.95 17.73
N LEU A 193 -4.88 -3.18 18.15
CA LEU A 193 -4.39 -4.52 18.49
C LEU A 193 -5.17 -5.14 19.65
N LYS A 194 -5.60 -4.33 20.63
CA LYS A 194 -6.48 -4.78 21.71
C LYS A 194 -7.88 -5.07 21.21
N LYS A 195 -8.47 -4.16 20.41
CA LYS A 195 -9.84 -4.29 19.88
C LYS A 195 -10.06 -5.60 19.12
N PHE A 196 -9.07 -6.03 18.35
CA PHE A 196 -9.15 -7.26 17.56
C PHE A 196 -8.38 -8.45 18.16
N SER A 197 -7.94 -8.35 19.42
CA SER A 197 -7.26 -9.44 20.14
C SER A 197 -5.97 -9.95 19.43
N TYR A 198 -5.19 -9.02 18.88
CA TYR A 198 -3.90 -9.26 18.22
C TYR A 198 -2.70 -8.92 19.11
N TYR A 199 -2.92 -8.26 20.24
CA TYR A 199 -1.85 -7.77 21.11
C TYR A 199 -0.84 -8.86 21.52
N LYS A 200 -1.31 -10.08 21.85
CA LYS A 200 -0.41 -11.20 22.21
C LYS A 200 0.51 -11.63 21.06
N SER A 201 0.01 -11.62 19.81
CA SER A 201 0.81 -11.94 18.64
C SER A 201 1.77 -10.78 18.32
N TYR A 202 1.32 -9.54 18.49
CA TYR A 202 2.18 -8.36 18.34
C TYR A 202 3.36 -8.37 19.32
N GLU A 203 3.13 -8.70 20.59
CA GLU A 203 4.19 -8.75 21.61
C GLU A 203 5.34 -9.70 21.25
N LYS A 204 5.06 -10.76 20.47
CA LYS A 204 6.10 -11.70 19.99
C LYS A 204 6.97 -11.10 18.88
N ILE A 205 6.44 -10.16 18.10
CA ILE A 205 7.10 -9.63 16.89
C ILE A 205 7.57 -8.18 17.04
N LYS A 206 7.12 -7.45 18.06
CA LYS A 206 7.42 -6.01 18.24
C LYS A 206 8.92 -5.69 18.36
N GLU A 207 9.72 -6.67 18.77
CA GLU A 207 11.18 -6.53 18.95
C GLU A 207 11.96 -6.98 17.71
N VAL A 208 11.26 -7.47 16.68
CA VAL A 208 11.91 -7.97 15.47
C VAL A 208 12.53 -6.84 14.67
N ARG A 209 13.78 -7.02 14.27
CA ARG A 209 14.51 -6.06 13.43
C ARG A 209 14.13 -6.20 11.96
N ILE A 210 12.93 -5.71 11.64
CA ILE A 210 12.35 -5.80 10.29
C ILE A 210 13.28 -5.25 9.20
N GLU A 211 13.95 -4.11 9.44
CA GLU A 211 14.87 -3.51 8.46
C GLU A 211 16.04 -4.45 8.09
N GLU A 212 16.55 -5.24 9.05
CA GLU A 212 17.61 -6.21 8.79
C GLU A 212 17.10 -7.36 7.90
N LEU A 213 15.87 -7.81 8.12
CA LEU A 213 15.23 -8.85 7.31
C LEU A 213 14.98 -8.38 5.88
N ILE A 214 14.51 -7.14 5.68
CA ILE A 214 14.33 -6.52 4.36
C ILE A 214 15.66 -6.51 3.61
N LYS A 215 16.72 -6.00 4.23
CA LYS A 215 18.05 -5.93 3.60
C LYS A 215 18.59 -7.30 3.20
N LYS A 216 18.34 -8.34 4.02
CA LYS A 216 18.70 -9.73 3.69
C LYS A 216 17.93 -10.24 2.47
N ARG A 217 16.61 -10.03 2.42
CA ARG A 217 15.78 -10.43 1.28
C ARG A 217 16.14 -9.68 0.00
N GLN A 218 16.49 -8.39 0.07
CA GLN A 218 16.97 -7.62 -1.08
C GLN A 218 18.28 -8.16 -1.67
N ARG A 219 19.10 -8.87 -0.88
CA ARG A 219 20.30 -9.58 -1.35
C ARG A 219 20.01 -11.00 -1.86
N GLY A 220 18.74 -11.41 -1.91
CA GLY A 220 18.34 -12.76 -2.30
C GLY A 220 18.54 -13.83 -1.22
N GLU A 221 18.82 -13.45 0.04
CA GLU A 221 19.03 -14.41 1.12
C GLU A 221 17.72 -15.12 1.51
N ASN A 222 17.79 -16.43 1.80
CA ASN A 222 16.71 -17.16 2.45
C ASN A 222 16.78 -16.94 3.98
N LEU A 223 15.64 -16.62 4.60
CA LEU A 223 15.53 -16.33 6.03
C LEU A 223 15.17 -17.53 6.92
N GLU A 224 15.09 -18.75 6.38
CA GLU A 224 14.57 -19.92 7.12
C GLU A 224 15.38 -20.31 8.36
N ASN A 225 16.67 -19.94 8.41
CA ASN A 225 17.53 -20.15 9.58
C ASN A 225 17.80 -18.86 10.36
N ASN A 226 17.05 -17.80 10.11
CA ASN A 226 17.22 -16.51 10.77
C ASN A 226 16.34 -16.43 12.03
N SER A 227 16.96 -16.21 13.20
CA SER A 227 16.27 -16.18 14.50
C SER A 227 15.20 -15.08 14.60
N GLU A 228 15.39 -13.95 13.93
CA GLU A 228 14.42 -12.86 13.88
C GLU A 228 13.21 -13.22 13.00
N TYR A 229 13.46 -13.88 11.86
CA TYR A 229 12.40 -14.37 10.98
C TYR A 229 11.58 -15.50 11.63
N GLU A 230 12.20 -16.40 12.37
CA GLU A 230 11.50 -17.47 13.09
C GLU A 230 10.46 -16.92 14.09
N LYS A 231 10.73 -15.77 14.72
CA LYS A 231 9.74 -15.06 15.55
C LYS A 231 8.51 -14.64 14.76
N LEU A 232 8.70 -14.16 13.52
CA LEU A 232 7.60 -13.79 12.61
C LEU A 232 6.85 -15.05 12.14
N LYS A 233 7.58 -16.09 11.77
CA LYS A 233 7.04 -17.37 11.31
C LYS A 233 6.13 -18.01 12.36
N ALA A 234 6.51 -17.93 13.64
CA ALA A 234 5.69 -18.40 14.77
C ALA A 234 4.34 -17.64 14.94
N ALA A 235 4.16 -16.51 14.26
CA ALA A 235 2.91 -15.75 14.22
C ALA A 235 2.26 -15.74 12.81
N ALA A 236 2.86 -16.43 11.83
CA ALA A 236 2.51 -16.29 10.41
C ALA A 236 1.05 -16.62 10.10
N GLU A 237 0.49 -17.70 10.65
CA GLU A 237 -0.92 -18.08 10.40
C GLU A 237 -1.88 -16.92 10.68
N LYS A 238 -1.77 -16.32 11.87
CA LYS A 238 -2.62 -15.20 12.28
C LYS A 238 -2.29 -13.92 11.51
N ILE A 239 -1.02 -13.69 11.20
CA ILE A 239 -0.60 -12.55 10.38
C ILE A 239 -1.24 -12.65 8.99
N LEU A 240 -1.19 -13.83 8.37
CA LEU A 240 -1.68 -14.08 7.03
C LEU A 240 -3.22 -14.12 6.95
N GLU A 241 -3.91 -14.48 8.03
CA GLU A 241 -5.38 -14.42 8.05
C GLU A 241 -5.90 -12.97 7.98
N PHE A 242 -5.26 -12.07 8.72
CA PHE A 242 -5.79 -10.74 9.03
C PHE A 242 -5.09 -9.56 8.34
N PHE A 243 -3.87 -9.72 7.83
CA PHE A 243 -3.07 -8.59 7.34
C PHE A 243 -2.61 -8.73 5.88
N THR A 244 -3.23 -9.63 5.10
CA THR A 244 -2.90 -9.84 3.68
C THR A 244 -4.12 -10.21 2.85
N ILE A 245 -3.97 -10.02 1.54
CA ILE A 245 -4.77 -10.60 0.47
C ILE A 245 -3.91 -11.69 -0.19
N SER A 246 -3.87 -12.89 0.40
CA SER A 246 -3.05 -13.98 -0.13
C SER A 246 -3.68 -15.35 -0.02
N GLY A 247 -3.22 -16.27 -0.86
CA GLY A 247 -3.72 -17.63 -0.95
C GLY A 247 -3.71 -18.10 -2.40
N LYS A 248 -4.55 -19.08 -2.74
CA LYS A 248 -4.81 -19.38 -4.16
C LYS A 248 -5.50 -18.17 -4.80
N LEU A 249 -5.52 -18.16 -6.14
CA LEU A 249 -6.19 -17.09 -6.89
C LEU A 249 -7.67 -16.91 -6.48
N GLU A 250 -8.35 -17.99 -6.11
CA GLU A 250 -9.72 -17.94 -5.61
C GLU A 250 -9.83 -17.22 -4.25
N ASP A 251 -8.94 -17.54 -3.30
CA ASP A 251 -8.90 -16.88 -1.99
C ASP A 251 -8.65 -15.38 -2.13
N VAL A 252 -7.70 -15.00 -3.01
CA VAL A 252 -7.41 -13.61 -3.36
C VAL A 252 -8.62 -12.93 -3.98
N SER A 253 -9.28 -13.58 -4.96
CA SER A 253 -10.48 -13.03 -5.62
C SER A 253 -11.62 -12.81 -4.63
N ASN A 254 -11.88 -13.77 -3.75
CA ASN A 254 -12.93 -13.68 -2.74
C ASN A 254 -12.64 -12.55 -1.75
N ARG A 255 -11.40 -12.45 -1.26
CA ARG A 255 -11.01 -11.36 -0.35
C ARG A 255 -11.14 -9.98 -1.00
N VAL A 256 -10.70 -9.83 -2.25
CA VAL A 256 -10.87 -8.56 -3.00
C VAL A 256 -12.35 -8.23 -3.18
N LYS A 257 -13.18 -9.21 -3.54
CA LYS A 257 -14.63 -9.02 -3.69
C LYS A 257 -15.30 -8.56 -2.40
N GLU A 258 -14.95 -9.17 -1.26
CA GLU A 258 -15.45 -8.76 0.05
C GLU A 258 -15.03 -7.33 0.39
N LEU A 259 -13.76 -6.97 0.18
CA LEU A 259 -13.28 -5.61 0.42
C LEU A 259 -13.99 -4.59 -0.47
N LEU A 260 -14.20 -4.91 -1.75
CA LEU A 260 -14.92 -4.08 -2.71
C LEU A 260 -16.41 -3.87 -2.38
N SER A 261 -16.98 -4.64 -1.45
CA SER A 261 -18.31 -4.33 -0.90
C SER A 261 -18.29 -3.24 0.18
N LEU A 262 -17.11 -2.91 0.71
CA LEU A 262 -16.90 -1.97 1.81
C LEU A 262 -16.12 -0.71 1.40
N CYS A 263 -15.37 -0.78 0.30
CA CYS A 263 -14.56 0.31 -0.22
C CYS A 263 -14.63 0.40 -1.75
N ASP A 264 -14.20 1.54 -2.29
CA ASP A 264 -14.27 1.84 -3.72
C ASP A 264 -13.17 1.13 -4.51
N HIS A 265 -12.02 0.92 -3.88
CA HIS A 265 -10.81 0.43 -4.51
C HIS A 265 -10.01 -0.51 -3.61
N VAL A 266 -9.27 -1.45 -4.20
CA VAL A 266 -8.34 -2.35 -3.49
C VAL A 266 -6.96 -2.26 -4.13
N VAL A 267 -5.93 -2.03 -3.31
CA VAL A 267 -4.53 -1.99 -3.76
C VAL A 267 -3.80 -3.25 -3.32
N LEU A 268 -3.28 -3.99 -4.30
CA LEU A 268 -2.45 -5.16 -4.08
C LEU A 268 -1.01 -4.71 -3.79
N GLY A 269 -0.66 -4.72 -2.51
CA GLY A 269 0.62 -4.28 -1.96
C GLY A 269 1.78 -5.26 -2.14
N ASP A 270 2.97 -4.85 -1.69
CA ASP A 270 4.15 -5.71 -1.58
C ASP A 270 3.84 -7.07 -0.92
N PRO A 271 4.37 -8.20 -1.42
CA PRO A 271 5.32 -8.34 -2.54
C PRO A 271 4.67 -8.66 -3.89
N PHE A 272 3.37 -8.39 -4.06
CA PHE A 272 2.60 -8.82 -5.24
C PHE A 272 3.28 -8.47 -6.57
N PHE A 273 3.81 -7.26 -6.69
CA PHE A 273 4.41 -6.74 -7.92
C PHE A 273 5.80 -7.34 -8.25
N ARG A 274 6.47 -7.92 -7.25
CA ARG A 274 7.76 -8.61 -7.42
C ARG A 274 7.58 -10.03 -7.95
N ASP A 275 6.44 -10.64 -7.64
CA ASP A 275 6.12 -12.00 -8.06
C ASP A 275 5.51 -12.02 -9.47
N LYS A 276 6.33 -12.37 -10.48
CA LYS A 276 5.90 -12.44 -11.87
C LYS A 276 4.63 -13.28 -12.07
N LYS A 277 4.50 -14.40 -11.34
CA LYS A 277 3.31 -15.27 -11.42
C LYS A 277 2.05 -14.57 -10.91
N SER A 278 2.15 -13.77 -9.85
CA SER A 278 1.06 -12.98 -9.30
C SER A 278 0.65 -11.88 -10.26
N VAL A 279 1.62 -11.14 -10.79
CA VAL A 279 1.42 -10.07 -11.78
C VAL A 279 0.77 -10.60 -13.06
N GLU A 280 1.23 -11.73 -13.60
CA GLU A 280 0.65 -12.37 -14.80
C GLU A 280 -0.82 -12.77 -14.61
N ARG A 281 -1.23 -13.04 -13.37
CA ARG A 281 -2.61 -13.44 -13.02
C ARG A 281 -3.56 -12.28 -12.76
N VAL A 282 -3.11 -11.03 -12.83
CA VAL A 282 -3.98 -9.85 -12.63
C VAL A 282 -5.17 -9.85 -13.57
N SER A 283 -4.98 -10.11 -14.86
CA SER A 283 -6.09 -10.15 -15.83
C SER A 283 -7.14 -11.20 -15.47
N LEU A 284 -6.69 -12.38 -15.00
CA LEU A 284 -7.59 -13.45 -14.56
C LEU A 284 -8.32 -13.09 -13.26
N LEU A 285 -7.64 -12.41 -12.32
CA LEU A 285 -8.24 -11.86 -11.11
C LEU A 285 -9.35 -10.86 -11.47
N LEU A 286 -9.08 -9.90 -12.35
CA LEU A 286 -10.05 -8.89 -12.78
C LEU A 286 -11.25 -9.52 -13.49
N SER A 287 -11.02 -10.50 -14.37
CA SER A 287 -12.09 -11.25 -15.04
C SER A 287 -13.00 -11.96 -14.02
N ARG A 288 -12.43 -12.61 -13.00
CA ARG A 288 -13.21 -13.25 -11.90
C ARG A 288 -14.05 -12.27 -11.09
N LEU A 289 -13.62 -11.01 -11.02
CA LEU A 289 -14.33 -9.93 -10.35
C LEU A 289 -15.36 -9.23 -11.25
N GLY A 290 -15.40 -9.55 -12.56
CA GLY A 290 -16.21 -8.84 -13.55
C GLY A 290 -15.72 -7.42 -13.81
N LEU A 291 -14.40 -7.21 -13.75
CA LEU A 291 -13.74 -5.89 -13.86
C LEU A 291 -12.79 -5.75 -15.06
N SER A 292 -12.78 -6.73 -15.97
CA SER A 292 -11.98 -6.71 -17.20
C SER A 292 -12.56 -5.75 -18.23
#